data_AF-A0A1G3R922-F1
#
_entry.id   AF-A0A1G3R922-F1
#
_cell.length_a   1.000
_cell.length_b   1.000
_cell.length_c   1.000
_cell.angle_alpha   90.00
_cell.angle_beta   90.00
_cell.angle_gamma   90.00
#
_symmetry.space_group_name_H-M   'P 1'
#
loop_
_entity.id
_entity.type
_entity.pdbx_description
1 polymer ?
#
loop_
_entity_poly.entity_id
_entity_poly.type
_entity_poly.pdbx_seq_one_letter_code
_entity_poly.pdbx_strand_id
1 'polypeptide(L)'
;MEEVLTVAKMVRCKVCGYVMPEGKLRDKCPACGVAAKAFEPWEDPLSEQRRRALTLDLHPIAVHFPTAFVVSLIVIFVVGLAFRGGAAELFLCAGRLMSLFLPLVVILAFLLGVKDGLVRFRSVQRSEVLKKKVLFGLLYFVFALALPLVVWLWGVAGAAPLAVALALSAAGLACNVVLSLLGTSVLSSAMPGK
;
A
#
# COMPACT_ATOMS: atom_id res chain seq x y z
N MET A 1 33.37 -19.18 13.36
CA MET A 1 33.98 -17.93 12.87
C MET A 1 32.95 -16.83 13.08
N GLU A 2 32.98 -16.23 14.26
CA GLU A 2 32.16 -15.08 14.62
C GLU A 2 32.64 -13.85 13.85
N GLU A 3 32.01 -13.54 12.72
CA GLU A 3 32.01 -12.18 12.20
C GLU A 3 30.98 -11.40 13.01
N VAL A 4 31.48 -10.80 14.09
CA VAL A 4 30.84 -9.70 14.79
C VAL A 4 30.38 -8.69 13.73
N LEU A 5 29.06 -8.60 13.56
CA LEU A 5 28.40 -7.60 12.72
C LEU A 5 28.66 -6.23 13.37
N THR A 6 29.86 -5.67 13.18
CA THR A 6 30.16 -4.31 13.61
C THR A 6 29.21 -3.41 12.85
N VAL A 7 28.26 -2.81 13.55
CA VAL A 7 27.39 -1.76 13.02
C VAL A 7 28.31 -0.76 12.34
N ALA A 8 28.34 -0.78 11.01
CA ALA A 8 29.27 0.04 10.27
C ALA A 8 28.99 1.50 10.65
N LYS A 9 29.97 2.21 11.20
CA LYS A 9 29.82 3.64 11.51
C LYS A 9 29.40 4.34 10.23
N MET A 10 28.26 5.01 10.27
CA MET A 10 27.72 5.73 9.12
C MET A 10 28.14 7.20 9.23
N VAL A 11 28.36 7.81 8.08
CA VAL A 11 28.70 9.23 7.97
C VAL A 11 27.75 9.91 6.99
N ARG A 12 27.40 11.17 7.28
CA ARG A 12 26.51 12.00 6.47
C ARG A 12 27.23 13.22 5.94
N CYS A 13 27.06 13.52 4.65
CA CYS A 13 27.56 14.76 4.06
C CYS A 13 26.72 15.95 4.56
N LYS A 14 27.35 16.96 5.17
CA LYS A 14 26.66 18.17 5.65
C LYS A 14 26.04 19.02 4.52
N VAL A 15 26.56 18.89 3.30
CA VAL A 15 26.15 19.74 2.16
C VAL A 15 24.91 19.19 1.46
N CYS A 16 24.90 17.90 1.12
CA CYS A 16 23.79 17.29 0.35
C CYS A 16 22.98 16.26 1.15
N GLY A 17 23.42 15.90 2.35
CA GLY A 17 22.75 14.91 3.20
C GLY A 17 23.00 13.44 2.80
N TYR A 18 23.88 13.15 1.84
CA TYR A 18 24.21 11.78 1.45
C TYR A 18 24.82 10.99 2.62
N VAL A 19 24.34 9.76 2.85
CA VAL A 19 24.76 8.91 3.96
C VAL A 19 25.42 7.64 3.41
N MET A 20 26.57 7.26 3.98
CA MET A 20 27.29 6.05 3.60
C MET A 20 28.11 5.47 4.76
N PRO A 21 28.58 4.21 4.68
CA PRO A 21 29.53 3.66 5.64
C PRO A 21 30.84 4.45 5.60
N GLU A 22 31.40 4.78 6.77
CA GLU A 22 32.65 5.52 6.93
C GLU A 22 33.81 4.87 6.16
N GLY A 23 33.94 3.54 6.23
CA GLY A 23 34.98 2.79 5.52
C GLY A 23 34.89 2.81 3.99
N LYS A 24 33.81 3.35 3.40
CA LYS A 24 33.67 3.52 1.94
C LYS A 24 33.93 4.94 1.47
N LEU A 25 34.12 5.91 2.37
CA LEU A 25 34.35 7.31 2.02
C LEU A 25 35.77 7.49 1.46
N ARG A 26 35.87 8.05 0.24
CA ARG A 26 37.14 8.45 -0.41
C ARG A 26 37.35 9.96 -0.23
N ASP A 27 38.08 10.61 -1.14
CA ASP A 27 38.43 12.04 -1.04
C ASP A 27 37.26 13.00 -1.24
N LYS A 28 36.20 12.56 -1.94
CA LYS A 28 35.05 13.38 -2.30
C LYS A 28 33.73 12.66 -2.05
N CYS A 29 32.69 13.43 -1.73
CA CYS A 29 31.32 12.96 -1.69
C CYS A 29 30.92 12.44 -3.09
N PRO A 30 30.44 11.19 -3.22
CA PRO A 30 30.03 10.66 -4.52
C PRO A 30 28.75 11.33 -5.05
N ALA A 31 27.94 11.95 -4.18
CA ALA A 31 26.69 12.59 -4.57
C ALA A 31 26.86 14.04 -5.05
N CYS A 32 27.69 14.85 -4.38
CA CYS A 32 27.82 16.28 -4.69
C CYS A 32 29.26 16.77 -4.89
N GLY A 33 30.27 15.90 -4.80
CA GLY A 33 31.67 16.23 -5.14
C GLY A 33 32.46 17.02 -4.09
N VAL A 34 31.85 17.42 -2.97
CA VAL A 34 32.56 18.14 -1.90
C VAL A 34 33.60 17.26 -1.20
N ALA A 35 34.64 17.86 -0.62
CA ALA A 35 35.70 17.13 0.06
C ALA A 35 35.19 16.29 1.25
N ALA A 36 35.83 15.15 1.52
CA ALA A 36 35.49 14.20 2.58
C ALA A 36 35.35 14.84 3.97
N LYS A 37 36.12 15.90 4.26
CA LYS A 37 36.03 16.68 5.50
C LYS A 37 34.66 17.29 5.79
N ALA A 38 33.78 17.36 4.79
CA ALA A 38 32.41 17.84 4.95
C ALA A 38 31.46 16.79 5.55
N PHE A 39 31.92 15.55 5.78
CA PHE A 39 31.12 14.50 6.42
C PHE A 39 31.14 14.62 7.96
N GLU A 40 30.04 14.21 8.58
CA GLU A 40 29.87 14.11 10.03
C GLU A 40 29.40 12.70 10.42
N PRO A 41 29.72 12.22 11.65
CA PRO A 41 29.14 10.98 12.17
C PRO A 41 27.63 11.04 12.12
N TRP A 42 27.01 9.97 11.63
CA TRP A 42 25.57 9.88 11.52
C TRP A 42 25.09 8.58 12.16
N GLU A 43 24.17 8.69 13.10
CA GLU A 43 23.41 7.56 13.59
C GLU A 43 22.07 7.53 12.87
N ASP A 44 21.70 6.35 12.36
CA ASP A 44 20.37 6.19 11.78
C ASP A 44 19.34 6.45 12.89
N PRO A 45 18.43 7.42 12.71
CA PRO A 45 17.40 7.69 13.70
C PRO A 45 16.41 6.52 13.86
N LEU A 46 16.48 5.49 13.00
CA LEU A 46 15.67 4.29 13.01
C LEU A 46 16.53 3.06 13.35
N SER A 47 15.96 2.12 14.10
CA SER A 47 16.56 0.80 14.30
C SER A 47 16.63 0.00 12.98
N GLU A 48 17.64 -0.87 12.82
CA GLU A 48 17.81 -1.69 11.61
C GLU A 48 16.54 -2.46 11.23
N GLN A 49 15.83 -3.01 12.21
CA GLN A 49 14.59 -3.76 11.98
C GLN A 49 13.49 -2.86 11.38
N ARG A 50 13.34 -1.62 11.89
CA ARG A 50 12.39 -0.64 11.33
C ARG A 50 12.82 -0.21 9.93
N ARG A 51 14.12 0.00 9.70
CA ARG A 51 14.66 0.32 8.37
C ARG A 51 14.38 -0.78 7.37
N ARG A 52 14.63 -2.04 7.73
CA ARG A 52 14.31 -3.21 6.90
C ARG A 52 12.82 -3.29 6.59
N ALA A 53 11.96 -3.05 7.57
CA ALA A 53 10.51 -3.05 7.38
C ALA A 53 10.05 -1.93 6.41
N LEU A 54 10.65 -0.74 6.50
CA LEU A 54 10.38 0.38 5.58
C LEU A 54 10.91 0.12 4.16
N THR A 55 12.05 -0.57 4.02
CA THR A 55 12.62 -0.92 2.72
C THR A 55 11.95 -2.13 2.07
N LEU A 56 11.10 -2.86 2.79
CA LEU A 56 10.52 -4.09 2.26
C LEU A 56 9.46 -3.84 1.17
N ASP A 57 9.05 -2.59 0.90
CA ASP A 57 8.08 -2.15 -0.14
C ASP A 57 6.82 -3.03 -0.29
N LEU A 58 6.52 -3.85 0.71
CA LEU A 58 5.37 -4.75 0.75
C LEU A 58 4.06 -3.97 0.82
N HIS A 59 4.09 -2.76 1.37
CA HIS A 59 2.91 -1.91 1.47
C HIS A 59 2.38 -1.48 0.09
N PRO A 60 3.20 -0.91 -0.83
CA PRO A 60 2.81 -0.70 -2.23
C PRO A 60 2.25 -1.96 -2.89
N ILE A 61 2.95 -3.08 -2.78
CA ILE A 61 2.54 -4.34 -3.41
C ILE A 61 1.17 -4.79 -2.91
N ALA A 62 0.95 -4.75 -1.59
CA ALA A 62 -0.28 -5.18 -0.96
C ALA A 62 -1.50 -4.33 -1.34
N VAL A 63 -1.34 -2.99 -1.45
CA VAL A 63 -2.47 -2.08 -1.76
C VAL A 63 -2.86 -2.09 -3.24
N HIS A 64 -1.97 -2.53 -4.13
CA HIS A 64 -2.28 -2.68 -5.55
C HIS A 64 -3.17 -3.91 -5.84
N PHE A 65 -3.13 -4.96 -5.01
CA PHE A 65 -4.01 -6.12 -5.22
C PHE A 65 -5.50 -5.80 -5.10
N PRO A 66 -6.02 -5.17 -4.03
CA PRO A 66 -7.43 -4.76 -3.97
C PRO A 66 -7.83 -3.86 -5.15
N THR A 67 -6.92 -2.96 -5.54
CA THR A 67 -7.12 -2.06 -6.68
C THR A 67 -7.29 -2.83 -7.98
N ALA A 68 -6.41 -3.81 -8.27
CA ALA A 68 -6.51 -4.64 -9.46
C ALA A 68 -7.82 -5.46 -9.47
N PHE A 69 -8.21 -6.04 -8.34
CA PHE A 69 -9.46 -6.79 -8.22
C PHE A 69 -10.69 -5.92 -8.48
N VAL A 70 -10.79 -4.74 -7.84
CA VAL A 70 -11.97 -3.88 -7.98
C VAL A 70 -12.09 -3.28 -9.38
N VAL A 71 -10.96 -2.91 -10.00
CA VAL A 71 -10.94 -2.46 -11.40
C VAL A 71 -11.36 -3.59 -12.34
N SER A 72 -10.82 -4.80 -12.12
CA SER A 72 -11.18 -5.97 -12.93
C SER A 72 -12.67 -6.29 -12.80
N LEU A 73 -13.26 -6.21 -11.60
CA LEU A 73 -14.70 -6.41 -11.38
C LEU A 73 -15.55 -5.40 -12.16
N ILE A 74 -15.19 -4.11 -12.15
CA ILE A 74 -15.88 -3.09 -12.94
C ILE A 74 -15.79 -3.44 -14.43
N VAL A 75 -14.60 -3.74 -14.93
CA VAL A 75 -14.39 -4.07 -16.35
C VAL A 75 -15.18 -5.32 -16.73
N ILE A 76 -15.13 -6.39 -15.94
CA ILE A 76 -15.85 -7.64 -16.19
C ILE A 76 -17.36 -7.40 -16.28
N PHE A 77 -17.94 -6.66 -15.33
CA PHE A 77 -19.37 -6.39 -15.32
C PHE A 77 -19.80 -5.45 -16.45
N VAL A 78 -19.04 -4.38 -16.73
CA VAL A 78 -19.36 -3.44 -17.81
C VAL A 78 -19.20 -4.08 -19.19
N VAL A 79 -18.09 -4.79 -19.42
CA VAL A 79 -17.85 -5.47 -20.70
C VAL A 79 -18.83 -6.62 -20.88
N GLY A 80 -19.18 -7.34 -19.81
CA GLY A 80 -20.17 -8.42 -19.84
C GLY A 80 -21.54 -7.97 -20.36
N LEU A 81 -21.92 -6.71 -20.18
CA LEU A 81 -23.17 -6.14 -20.72
C LEU A 81 -23.21 -6.10 -22.26
N ALA A 82 -22.06 -6.08 -22.93
CA ALA A 82 -21.98 -6.07 -24.39
C ALA A 82 -22.21 -7.46 -25.01
N PHE A 83 -22.17 -8.53 -24.21
CA PHE A 83 -22.30 -9.91 -24.67
C PHE A 83 -23.69 -10.49 -24.36
N ARG A 84 -24.04 -11.57 -25.06
CA ARG A 84 -25.29 -12.34 -24.86
C ARG A 84 -25.01 -13.84 -24.83
N GLY A 85 -25.95 -14.61 -24.28
CA GLY A 85 -25.84 -16.07 -24.19
C GLY A 85 -24.65 -16.52 -23.33
N GLY A 86 -24.02 -17.63 -23.69
CA GLY A 86 -22.94 -18.24 -22.90
C GLY A 86 -21.73 -17.34 -22.66
N ALA A 87 -21.44 -16.38 -23.55
CA ALA A 87 -20.36 -15.42 -23.34
C ALA A 87 -20.65 -14.49 -22.15
N ALA A 88 -21.89 -14.01 -22.00
CA ALA A 88 -22.30 -13.19 -20.86
C ALA A 88 -22.21 -13.99 -19.54
N GLU A 89 -22.58 -15.27 -19.58
CA GLU A 89 -22.47 -16.17 -18.41
C GLU A 89 -21.01 -16.33 -17.94
N LEU A 90 -20.05 -16.42 -18.85
CA LEU A 90 -18.62 -16.49 -18.48
C LEU A 90 -18.17 -15.24 -17.72
N PHE A 91 -18.56 -14.04 -18.15
CA PHE A 91 -18.26 -12.79 -17.44
C PHE A 91 -18.92 -12.76 -16.06
N LEU A 92 -20.19 -13.17 -15.95
CA LEU A 92 -20.89 -13.22 -14.66
C LEU A 92 -20.24 -14.23 -13.71
N CYS A 93 -19.82 -15.39 -14.20
CA CYS A 93 -19.10 -16.40 -13.42
C CYS A 93 -17.73 -15.87 -12.94
N ALA A 94 -16.97 -15.21 -13.82
CA ALA A 94 -15.70 -14.59 -13.45
C ALA A 94 -15.90 -13.50 -12.38
N GLY A 95 -16.90 -12.63 -12.55
CA GLY A 95 -17.23 -11.58 -11.58
C GLY A 95 -17.66 -12.14 -10.22
N ARG A 96 -18.48 -13.20 -10.21
CA ARG A 96 -18.86 -13.92 -8.98
C ARG A 96 -17.66 -14.44 -8.22
N LEU A 97 -16.74 -15.11 -8.90
CA LEU A 97 -15.54 -15.67 -8.27
C LEU A 97 -14.64 -14.55 -7.72
N MET A 98 -14.36 -13.52 -8.53
CA MET A 98 -13.54 -12.38 -8.11
C MET A 98 -14.13 -11.61 -6.92
N SER A 99 -15.46 -11.47 -6.86
CA SER A 99 -16.13 -10.78 -5.75
C SER A 99 -15.94 -11.47 -4.40
N LEU A 100 -15.76 -12.81 -4.37
CA LEU A 100 -15.51 -13.56 -3.14
C LEU A 100 -14.09 -13.36 -2.59
N PHE A 101 -13.11 -13.19 -3.48
CA PHE A 101 -11.72 -12.99 -3.08
C PHE A 101 -11.44 -11.54 -2.65
N LEU A 102 -12.23 -10.57 -3.12
CA LEU A 102 -12.02 -9.16 -2.83
C LEU A 102 -11.94 -8.85 -1.31
N PRO A 103 -12.85 -9.29 -0.43
CA PRO A 103 -12.74 -9.07 1.02
C PRO A 103 -11.41 -9.57 1.60
N LEU A 104 -10.94 -10.75 1.18
CA LEU A 104 -9.73 -11.37 1.70
C LEU A 104 -8.50 -10.53 1.34
N VAL A 105 -8.44 -10.08 0.09
CA VAL A 105 -7.36 -9.22 -0.41
C VAL A 105 -7.40 -7.85 0.27
N VAL A 106 -8.58 -7.28 0.52
CA VAL A 106 -8.75 -6.01 1.25
C VAL A 106 -8.26 -6.14 2.70
N ILE A 107 -8.60 -7.23 3.40
CA ILE A 107 -8.12 -7.47 4.77
C ILE A 107 -6.59 -7.51 4.79
N LEU A 108 -5.97 -8.27 3.89
CA LEU A 108 -4.52 -8.38 3.83
C LEU A 108 -3.86 -7.02 3.59
N ALA A 109 -4.37 -6.25 2.62
CA ALA A 109 -3.88 -4.92 2.31
C ALA A 109 -4.06 -3.94 3.49
N PHE A 110 -5.20 -4.03 4.18
CA PHE A 110 -5.49 -3.21 5.36
C PHE A 110 -4.51 -3.50 6.51
N LEU A 111 -4.31 -4.77 6.86
CA LEU A 111 -3.39 -5.18 7.92
C LEU A 111 -1.95 -4.75 7.63
N LEU A 112 -1.49 -4.94 6.39
CA LEU A 112 -0.16 -4.52 5.96
C LEU A 112 -0.04 -2.98 5.95
N GLY A 113 -1.08 -2.25 5.55
CA GLY A 113 -1.09 -0.79 5.58
C GLY A 113 -1.11 -0.18 6.98
N VAL A 114 -1.83 -0.79 7.92
CA VAL A 114 -1.80 -0.38 9.33
C VAL A 114 -0.42 -0.64 9.91
N LYS A 115 0.18 -1.81 9.63
CA LYS A 115 1.54 -2.14 10.08
C LYS A 115 2.57 -1.16 9.53
N ASP A 116 2.54 -0.84 8.23
CA ASP A 116 3.43 0.17 7.63
C ASP A 116 3.24 1.54 8.30
N GLY A 117 1.99 1.97 8.49
CA GLY A 117 1.67 3.22 9.19
C GLY A 117 2.19 3.26 10.62
N LEU A 118 2.09 2.16 11.37
CA LEU A 118 2.63 2.05 12.71
C LEU A 118 4.16 2.11 12.73
N VAL A 119 4.85 1.47 11.78
CA VAL A 119 6.31 1.58 11.66
C VAL A 119 6.74 3.01 11.36
N ARG A 120 5.97 3.79 10.58
CA ARG A 120 6.25 5.19 10.24
C ARG A 120 5.94 6.19 11.36
N PHE A 121 4.76 6.08 11.96
CA PHE A 121 4.22 7.09 12.88
C PHE A 121 4.19 6.66 14.36
N ARG A 122 4.56 5.41 14.68
CA ARG A 122 4.53 4.77 16.01
C ARG A 122 3.15 4.63 16.66
N SER A 123 2.16 5.44 16.29
CA SER A 123 0.81 5.38 16.84
C SER A 123 -0.22 5.87 15.83
N VAL A 124 -1.36 5.18 15.78
CA VAL A 124 -2.54 5.61 15.02
C VAL A 124 -3.14 6.89 15.60
N GLN A 125 -3.14 7.06 16.93
CA GLN A 125 -3.83 8.18 17.58
C GLN A 125 -3.15 9.54 17.33
N ARG A 126 -1.83 9.56 17.08
CA ARG A 126 -1.06 10.79 16.90
C ARG A 126 -1.00 11.27 15.45
N SER A 127 -1.35 10.43 14.47
CA SER A 127 -1.25 10.75 13.05
C SER A 127 -2.64 10.89 12.43
N GLU A 128 -3.01 12.13 12.06
CA GLU A 128 -4.26 12.42 11.34
C GLU A 128 -4.34 11.68 9.99
N VAL A 129 -3.20 11.47 9.33
CA VAL A 129 -3.14 10.69 8.08
C VAL A 129 -3.46 9.22 8.35
N LEU A 130 -2.91 8.64 9.42
CA LEU A 130 -3.15 7.23 9.72
C LEU A 130 -4.59 6.98 10.19
N LYS A 131 -5.22 7.92 10.90
CA LYS A 131 -6.66 7.87 11.21
C LYS A 131 -7.51 7.82 9.94
N LYS A 132 -7.24 8.71 8.99
CA LYS A 132 -7.93 8.73 7.69
C LYS A 132 -7.70 7.44 6.91
N LYS A 133 -6.46 6.91 6.87
CA LYS A 133 -6.17 5.62 6.23
C LYS A 133 -6.96 4.46 6.85
N VAL A 134 -7.04 4.41 8.19
CA VAL A 134 -7.84 3.40 8.88
C VAL A 134 -9.33 3.55 8.53
N LEU A 135 -9.86 4.76 8.54
CA LEU A 135 -11.26 5.04 8.20
C LEU A 135 -11.61 4.60 6.77
N PHE A 136 -10.87 5.06 5.76
CA PHE A 136 -11.12 4.70 4.36
C PHE A 136 -10.84 3.21 4.09
N GLY A 137 -9.91 2.59 4.82
CA GLY A 137 -9.67 1.15 4.76
C GLY A 137 -10.85 0.33 5.30
N LEU A 138 -11.42 0.73 6.43
CA LEU A 138 -12.63 0.11 6.99
C LEU A 138 -13.84 0.32 6.09
N LEU A 139 -14.02 1.53 5.55
CA LEU A 139 -15.08 1.83 4.61
C LEU A 139 -14.98 0.96 3.35
N TYR A 140 -13.77 0.82 2.80
CA TYR A 140 -13.56 -0.07 1.66
C TYR A 140 -13.83 -1.54 2.00
N PHE A 141 -13.45 -1.99 3.20
CA PHE A 141 -13.76 -3.34 3.66
C PHE A 141 -15.27 -3.59 3.74
N VAL A 142 -16.07 -2.62 4.19
CA VAL A 142 -17.55 -2.72 4.19
C VAL A 142 -18.08 -2.89 2.76
N PHE A 143 -17.60 -2.09 1.80
CA PHE A 143 -18.00 -2.25 0.40
C PHE A 143 -17.56 -3.60 -0.19
N ALA A 144 -16.35 -4.05 0.16
CA ALA A 144 -15.82 -5.33 -0.26
C ALA A 144 -16.64 -6.50 0.28
N LEU A 145 -17.16 -6.42 1.51
CA LEU A 145 -18.06 -7.43 2.08
C LEU A 145 -19.48 -7.36 1.48
N ALA A 146 -20.00 -6.16 1.23
CA ALA A 146 -21.33 -5.99 0.66
C ALA A 146 -21.41 -6.53 -0.78
N LEU A 147 -20.34 -6.38 -1.56
CA LEU A 147 -20.30 -6.78 -2.96
C LEU A 147 -20.64 -8.27 -3.21
N PRO A 148 -19.96 -9.26 -2.59
CA PRO A 148 -20.31 -10.67 -2.79
C PRO A 148 -21.72 -10.99 -2.30
N LEU A 149 -22.23 -10.31 -1.26
CA LEU A 149 -23.62 -10.50 -0.81
C LEU A 149 -24.61 -10.10 -1.91
N VAL A 150 -24.41 -8.96 -2.57
CA VAL A 150 -25.26 -8.56 -3.72
C VAL A 150 -25.09 -9.54 -4.88
N VAL A 151 -23.84 -9.89 -5.21
CA VAL A 151 -23.52 -10.70 -6.37
C VAL A 151 -24.05 -12.14 -6.27
N TRP A 152 -24.03 -12.72 -5.07
CA TRP A 152 -24.42 -14.11 -4.81
C TRP A 152 -25.85 -14.28 -4.30
N LEU A 153 -26.33 -13.40 -3.42
CA LEU A 153 -27.66 -13.56 -2.82
C LEU A 153 -28.76 -12.92 -3.66
N TRP A 154 -28.52 -11.73 -4.22
CA TRP A 154 -29.50 -11.04 -5.07
C TRP A 154 -29.37 -11.47 -6.54
N GLY A 155 -28.14 -11.75 -6.98
CA GLY A 155 -27.86 -12.29 -8.30
C GLY A 155 -27.76 -11.22 -9.38
N VAL A 156 -26.60 -11.11 -10.02
CA VAL A 156 -26.27 -10.07 -11.02
C VAL A 156 -26.88 -10.25 -12.41
N ALA A 157 -27.85 -11.15 -12.59
CA ALA A 157 -28.56 -11.29 -13.86
C ALA A 157 -29.58 -10.17 -14.10
N GLY A 158 -30.07 -9.53 -13.02
CA GLY A 158 -30.96 -8.37 -13.10
C GLY A 158 -30.19 -7.04 -13.22
N ALA A 159 -30.81 -6.06 -13.90
CA ALA A 159 -30.22 -4.72 -14.04
C ALA A 159 -29.98 -4.01 -12.70
N ALA A 160 -30.91 -4.14 -11.75
CA ALA A 160 -30.80 -3.54 -10.43
C ALA A 160 -29.61 -4.09 -9.59
N PRO A 161 -29.49 -5.41 -9.34
CA PRO A 161 -28.35 -5.95 -8.60
C PRO A 161 -27.00 -5.69 -9.29
N LEU A 162 -26.97 -5.68 -10.62
CA LEU A 162 -25.78 -5.32 -11.38
C LEU A 162 -25.38 -3.85 -11.17
N ALA A 163 -26.35 -2.92 -11.24
CA ALA A 163 -26.10 -1.50 -10.98
C ALA A 163 -25.57 -1.27 -9.55
N VAL A 164 -26.13 -1.98 -8.56
CA VAL A 164 -25.65 -1.93 -7.18
C VAL A 164 -24.24 -2.50 -7.05
N ALA A 165 -23.94 -3.63 -7.70
CA ALA A 165 -22.59 -4.22 -7.70
C ALA A 165 -21.55 -3.28 -8.32
N LEU A 166 -21.91 -2.59 -9.41
CA LEU A 166 -21.08 -1.56 -10.04
C LEU A 166 -20.89 -0.34 -9.13
N ALA A 167 -21.94 0.13 -8.47
CA ALA A 167 -21.87 1.25 -7.53
C ALA A 167 -20.96 0.92 -6.33
N LEU A 168 -21.09 -0.28 -5.74
CA LEU A 168 -20.23 -0.74 -4.66
C LEU A 168 -18.76 -0.85 -5.10
N SER A 169 -18.52 -1.37 -6.31
CA SER A 169 -17.17 -1.47 -6.88
C SER A 169 -16.56 -0.08 -7.13
N ALA A 170 -17.34 0.86 -7.68
CA ALA A 170 -16.91 2.24 -7.89
C ALA A 170 -16.61 2.97 -6.56
N ALA A 171 -17.45 2.77 -5.53
CA ALA A 171 -17.21 3.32 -4.20
C ALA A 171 -15.93 2.73 -3.56
N GLY A 172 -15.68 1.43 -3.73
CA GLY A 172 -14.44 0.78 -3.31
C GLY A 172 -13.21 1.33 -4.03
N LEU A 173 -13.32 1.56 -5.35
CA LEU A 173 -12.25 2.18 -6.14
C LEU A 173 -11.98 3.62 -5.66
N ALA A 174 -13.02 4.42 -5.40
CA ALA A 174 -12.86 5.77 -4.86
C ALA A 174 -12.11 5.76 -3.51
N CYS A 175 -12.42 4.81 -2.63
CA CYS A 175 -11.68 4.63 -1.38
C CYS A 175 -10.20 4.31 -1.63
N ASN A 176 -9.88 3.40 -2.57
CA ASN A 176 -8.49 3.09 -2.93
C ASN A 176 -7.74 4.30 -3.49
N VAL A 177 -8.38 5.13 -4.32
CA VAL A 177 -7.77 6.37 -4.83
C VAL A 177 -7.41 7.29 -3.68
N VAL A 178 -8.34 7.52 -2.74
CA VAL A 178 -8.07 8.35 -1.55
C VAL A 178 -6.94 7.75 -0.70
N LEU A 179 -6.96 6.44 -0.45
CA LEU A 179 -5.90 5.74 0.29
C LEU A 179 -4.53 5.89 -0.38
N SER A 180 -4.49 5.82 -1.72
CA SER A 180 -3.26 5.97 -2.51
C SER A 180 -2.71 7.39 -2.43
N LEU A 181 -3.56 8.42 -2.55
CA LEU A 181 -3.17 9.82 -2.39
C LEU A 181 -2.69 10.14 -0.97
N LEU A 182 -3.35 9.57 0.05
CA LEU A 182 -2.89 9.65 1.44
C LEU A 182 -1.57 8.90 1.65
N GLY A 183 -1.28 7.85 0.87
CA GLY A 183 -0.02 7.13 0.89
C GLY A 183 1.15 7.92 0.35
N THR A 184 0.99 8.53 -0.82
CA THR A 184 2.05 9.29 -1.49
C THR A 184 2.48 10.52 -0.70
N SER A 185 1.53 11.21 -0.06
CA SER A 185 1.83 12.40 0.77
C SER A 185 2.74 12.14 1.98
N VAL A 186 2.91 10.88 2.38
CA VAL A 186 3.69 10.49 3.57
C VAL A 186 4.83 9.50 3.29
N LEU A 187 5.12 9.23 2.01
CA LEU A 187 6.09 8.22 1.59
C LEU A 187 7.50 8.47 2.16
N SER A 188 7.90 9.73 2.27
CA SER A 188 9.20 10.15 2.79
C SER A 188 9.20 10.45 4.30
N SER A 189 8.07 10.25 4.98
CA SER A 189 7.96 10.51 6.42
C SER A 189 8.27 9.25 7.23
N ALA A 190 9.26 9.36 8.13
CA ALA A 190 9.58 8.36 9.13
C ALA A 190 9.99 9.08 10.43
N MET A 191 9.20 8.91 11.49
CA MET A 191 9.45 9.62 12.75
C MET A 191 10.66 8.99 13.48
N PRO A 192 11.62 9.82 13.94
CA PRO A 192 12.82 9.34 14.60
C PRO A 192 12.50 8.60 15.91
N GLY A 193 13.36 7.65 16.24
CA GLY A 193 13.38 6.96 17.53
C GLY A 193 13.78 5.50 17.39
N LYS A 194 14.43 4.98 18.44
CA LYS A 194 14.93 3.60 18.51
C LYS A 194 13.80 2.57 18.44
#